data_AF-A0AAW2S5D1-F1
#
_entry.id   AF-A0AAW2S5D1-F1
#
_cell.length_a   1.000
_cell.length_b   1.000
_cell.length_c   1.000
_cell.angle_alpha   90.00
_cell.angle_beta   90.00
_cell.angle_gamma   90.00
#
_symmetry.space_group_name_H-M   'P 1'
#
loop_
_entity.id
_entity.type
_entity.pdbx_description
1 polymer ?
#
loop_
_entity_poly.entity_id
_entity_poly.type
_entity_poly.pdbx_seq_one_letter_code
_entity_poly.pdbx_strand_id
1 'polypeptide(L)' 'MEAYEATILEDLAEDFRLPIDHRVTENVDLDNVEQASLDTQLPSSNIGFRLLQKMGWKGKGLGKDEQGLYSNELPSLI' A
#
# COMPACT_ATOMS: atom_id res chain seq x y z
N MET A 1 9.66 32.78 -28.54
CA MET A 1 9.26 31.40 -28.86
C MET A 1 10.27 30.46 -28.21
N GLU A 2 11.50 30.43 -28.70
CA GLU A 2 12.61 29.62 -28.15
C GLU A 2 12.87 29.73 -26.64
N ALA A 3 12.72 30.92 -26.05
CA ALA A 3 12.91 31.13 -24.61
C ALA A 3 11.87 30.42 -23.71
N TYR A 4 10.64 30.16 -24.18
CA TYR A 4 9.64 29.42 -23.40
C TYR A 4 9.95 27.91 -23.41
N GLU A 5 10.54 27.41 -24.50
CA GLU A 5 10.90 25.98 -24.63
C GLU A 5 12.07 25.63 -23.72
N ALA A 6 13.04 26.53 -23.62
CA ALA A 6 14.16 26.40 -22.71
C ALA A 6 13.73 26.38 -21.23
N THR A 7 12.73 27.20 -20.86
CA THR A 7 12.22 27.22 -19.47
C THR A 7 11.42 25.96 -19.14
N ILE A 8 10.61 25.44 -20.07
CA ILE A 8 9.90 24.16 -19.90
C ILE A 8 10.91 23.00 -19.75
N LEU A 9 12.00 23.02 -20.52
CA LEU A 9 13.04 22.01 -20.45
C LEU A 9 13.86 22.08 -19.15
N GLU A 10 14.10 23.28 -18.61
CA GLU A 10 14.73 23.45 -17.30
C GLU A 10 13.82 22.94 -16.17
N ASP A 11 12.52 23.24 -16.20
CA ASP A 11 11.52 22.76 -15.22
C ASP A 11 11.33 21.23 -15.28
N LEU A 12 11.45 20.62 -16.48
CA LEU A 12 11.46 19.16 -16.65
C LEU A 12 12.79 18.51 -16.26
N ALA A 13 13.90 19.27 -16.29
CA ALA A 13 15.22 18.82 -15.90
C ALA A 13 15.44 18.90 -14.39
N GLU A 14 14.57 19.59 -13.66
CA GLU A 14 14.44 19.42 -12.23
C GLU A 14 13.98 17.99 -11.93
N ASP A 15 14.69 17.34 -11.00
CA ASP A 15 14.39 16.01 -10.52
C ASP A 15 12.92 15.98 -10.06
N PHE A 16 12.05 15.22 -10.74
CA PHE A 16 10.65 15.10 -10.37
C PHE A 16 10.55 14.62 -8.92
N ARG A 17 10.15 15.52 -8.02
CA ARG A 17 10.06 15.26 -6.58
C ARG A 17 8.68 15.63 -6.09
N LEU A 18 8.02 14.65 -5.51
CA LEU A 18 6.78 14.87 -4.79
C LEU A 18 7.09 15.03 -3.30
N PRO A 19 6.35 15.89 -2.59
CA PRO A 19 6.36 15.91 -1.13
C PRO A 19 6.11 14.52 -0.55
N ILE A 20 6.71 14.21 0.60
CA ILE A 20 6.57 12.89 1.24
C ILE A 20 5.11 12.56 1.62
N ASP A 21 4.29 13.58 1.80
CA ASP A 21 2.87 13.54 2.11
C ASP A 21 1.97 13.59 0.87
N HIS A 22 2.54 13.60 -0.34
CA HIS A 22 1.76 13.62 -1.57
C HIS A 22 0.91 12.36 -1.71
N ARG A 23 -0.39 12.54 -1.89
CA ARG A 23 -1.35 11.46 -2.16
C ARG A 23 -1.64 11.41 -3.65
N VAL A 24 -1.40 10.25 -4.27
CA VAL A 24 -1.68 10.04 -5.70
C VAL A 24 -3.20 9.91 -5.88
N THR A 25 -3.85 10.93 -6.44
CA THR A 25 -5.32 10.98 -6.59
C THR A 25 -5.80 11.05 -8.03
N GLU A 26 -4.92 11.24 -9.02
CA GLU A 26 -5.33 11.54 -10.39
C GLU A 26 -5.93 10.35 -11.17
N ASN A 27 -5.56 9.11 -10.83
CA ASN A 27 -5.97 7.92 -11.58
C ASN A 27 -6.39 6.74 -10.69
N VAL A 28 -6.61 6.99 -9.41
CA VAL A 28 -6.99 5.96 -8.43
C VAL A 28 -8.13 6.50 -7.58
N ASP A 29 -9.27 5.81 -7.60
CA ASP A 29 -10.38 6.07 -6.68
C ASP A 29 -9.98 5.54 -5.30
N LEU A 30 -9.78 6.48 -4.36
CA LEU A 30 -9.38 6.19 -2.99
C LEU A 30 -10.54 6.34 -1.99
N ASP A 31 -11.75 6.68 -2.42
CA ASP A 31 -12.86 7.04 -1.51
C ASP A 31 -13.30 5.85 -0.65
N ASN A 32 -13.11 4.63 -1.14
CA ASN A 32 -13.48 3.39 -0.46
C ASN A 32 -12.31 2.42 -0.27
N VAL A 33 -11.07 2.92 -0.32
CA VAL A 33 -9.89 2.09 -0.06
C VAL A 33 -9.35 2.33 1.33
N GLU A 34 -9.09 1.24 2.05
CA GLU A 34 -8.42 1.26 3.34
C GLU A 34 -6.95 0.90 3.12
N GLN A 35 -6.04 1.66 3.73
CA GLN A 35 -4.64 1.27 3.77
C GLN A 35 -4.51 0.02 4.64
N ALA A 36 -3.90 -1.04 4.10
CA ALA A 36 -3.63 -2.25 4.88
C ALA A 36 -2.74 -1.91 6.08
N SER A 37 -3.24 -2.19 7.28
CA SER A 37 -2.47 -2.06 8.52
C SER A 37 -1.89 -3.42 8.92
N LEU A 38 -0.78 -3.40 9.64
CA LEU A 38 -0.31 -4.59 10.36
C LEU A 38 -1.18 -4.84 11.59
N ASP A 39 -1.69 -3.82 12.25
CA ASP A 39 -2.35 -3.97 13.56
C ASP A 39 -3.82 -4.41 13.45
N THR A 40 -4.41 -4.33 12.25
CA THR A 40 -5.83 -4.60 12.02
C THR A 40 -6.00 -5.86 11.17
N GLN A 41 -6.79 -6.81 11.67
CA GLN A 41 -7.13 -8.00 10.91
C GLN A 41 -8.00 -7.64 9.71
N LEU A 42 -7.71 -8.24 8.54
CA LEU A 42 -8.53 -8.13 7.34
C LEU A 42 -9.99 -8.56 7.63
N PRO A 43 -10.99 -7.69 7.39
CA PRO A 43 -12.38 -8.03 7.67
C PRO A 43 -12.89 -9.12 6.73
N SER A 44 -13.84 -9.94 7.21
CA SER A 44 -14.38 -11.06 6.42
C SER A 44 -15.17 -10.64 5.18
N SER A 45 -15.62 -9.38 5.14
CA SER A 45 -16.25 -8.75 3.98
C SER A 45 -15.26 -8.43 2.86
N ASN A 46 -13.96 -8.36 3.14
CA ASN A 46 -12.93 -8.05 2.15
C ASN A 46 -12.79 -9.19 1.12
N ILE A 47 -12.73 -8.84 -0.17
CA ILE A 47 -12.62 -9.81 -1.26
C ILE A 47 -11.31 -10.62 -1.15
N GLY A 48 -10.19 -9.96 -0.83
CA GLY A 48 -8.90 -10.59 -0.59
C GLY A 48 -8.94 -11.61 0.55
N PHE A 49 -9.62 -11.30 1.66
CA PHE A 49 -9.83 -12.25 2.76
C PHE A 49 -10.53 -13.53 2.26
N ARG A 50 -11.63 -13.38 1.50
CA ARG A 50 -12.39 -14.51 0.95
C ARG A 50 -11.57 -15.32 -0.06
N LEU A 51 -10.72 -14.67 -0.85
CA LEU A 51 -9.82 -15.34 -1.78
C LEU A 51 -8.75 -16.14 -1.04
N LEU A 52 -8.14 -15.59 0.01
CA LEU A 52 -7.16 -16.30 0.83
C LEU A 52 -7.79 -17.57 1.44
N GLN A 53 -9.00 -17.47 1.99
CA GLN A 53 -9.73 -18.63 2.52
C GLN A 53 -9.96 -19.71 1.46
N LYS A 54 -10.30 -19.33 0.22
CA LYS A 54 -10.44 -20.27 -0.91
C LYS A 54 -9.12 -20.96 -1.27
N MET A 55 -7.99 -20.29 -1.06
CA MET A 55 -6.65 -20.86 -1.24
C MET A 55 -6.19 -21.70 -0.03
N GLY A 56 -7.07 -21.94 0.95
CA GLY A 56 -6.79 -22.76 2.13
C GLY A 56 -6.14 -22.01 3.28
N TRP A 57 -6.02 -20.68 3.20
CA TRP A 57 -5.54 -19.87 4.32
C TRP A 57 -6.54 -19.88 5.47
N LYS A 58 -6.05 -19.96 6.72
CA LYS A 58 -6.88 -20.13 7.92
C LYS A 58 -6.80 -18.94 8.90
N GLY A 59 -6.21 -17.82 8.47
CA GLY A 59 -6.10 -16.62 9.31
C GLY A 59 -4.82 -16.52 10.16
N LYS A 60 -3.80 -17.33 9.88
CA LYS A 60 -2.46 -17.29 10.51
C LYS A 60 -1.40 -16.78 9.55
N GLY A 61 -0.12 -17.01 9.85
CA GLY A 61 0.99 -16.72 8.94
C GLY A 61 0.83 -17.44 7.59
N LEU A 62 1.38 -16.83 6.54
CA LEU A 62 1.42 -17.45 5.22
C LEU A 62 2.58 -18.45 5.10
N GLY A 63 2.51 -19.32 4.08
CA GLY A 63 3.52 -20.35 3.83
C GLY A 63 3.11 -21.73 4.33
N LYS A 64 3.85 -22.76 3.90
CA LYS A 64 3.51 -24.17 4.16
C LYS A 64 3.42 -24.52 5.64
N ASP A 65 4.21 -23.84 6.47
CA ASP A 65 4.29 -24.07 7.91
C ASP A 65 3.69 -22.89 8.70
N GLU A 66 2.88 -22.04 8.06
CA GLU A 66 2.30 -20.82 8.66
C GLU A 66 3.38 -19.85 9.20
N GLN A 67 4.57 -19.85 8.61
CA GLN A 67 5.76 -19.16 9.11
C GLN A 67 5.82 -17.65 8.80
N GLY A 68 4.96 -17.18 7.90
CA GLY A 68 4.84 -15.77 7.59
C GLY A 68 4.42 -14.98 8.83
N LEU A 69 4.83 -13.71 8.90
CA LEU A 69 4.40 -12.83 9.97
C LEU A 69 2.87 -12.74 9.96
N TYR A 70 2.26 -13.03 11.10
CA TYR A 70 0.85 -12.78 11.34
C TYR A 70 0.75 -11.83 12.51
N SER A 71 -0.09 -10.82 12.38
CA SER A 71 -0.31 -9.85 13.44
C SER A 71 -1.18 -10.48 14.50
N ASN A 72 -0.53 -10.87 15.58
CA ASN A 72 -1.17 -11.09 16.85
C ASN A 72 -0.14 -10.69 17.89
N GLU A 73 -0.23 -9.44 18.36
CA GLU A 73 0.51 -8.91 19.51
C GLU A 73 2.04 -9.05 19.40
N LEU A 74 2.76 -7.92 19.34
CA LEU A 74 4.11 -7.93 19.89
C LEU A 74 4.00 -8.44 21.34
N PRO A 75 4.72 -9.49 21.79
CA PRO A 75 4.88 -9.68 23.21
C PRO A 75 5.54 -8.41 23.72
N SER A 76 4.85 -7.73 24.64
CA SER A 76 5.38 -6.60 25.40
C SER A 76 6.80 -6.90 25.86
N LEU A 77 7.81 -6.43 25.13
CA LEU A 77 9.21 -6.67 25.44
C LEU A 77 9.96 -5.35 25.22
N ILE A 78 10.19 -4.72 26.39
CA ILE A 78 11.24 -3.77 26.77
C ILE A 78 11.06 -2.34 26.26
#